data_AF-A0A7C6N5X1-F1
#
_entry.id   AF-A0A7C6N5X1-F1
#
_cell.length_a   1.000
_cell.length_b   1.000
_cell.length_c   1.000
_cell.angle_alpha   90.00
_cell.angle_beta   90.00
_cell.angle_gamma   90.00
#
_symmetry.space_group_name_H-M   'P 1'
#
loop_
_entity.id
_entity.type
_entity.pdbx_description
1 polymer ?
#
loop_
_entity_poly.entity_id
_entity_poly.type
_entity_poly.pdbx_seq_one_letter_code
_entity_poly.pdbx_strand_id
1 'polypeptide(L)'
;MCCQNSNYPKNAKMERTIQTKFYEFNQNNSGGHFDVDENVCHRVIIEARDKKHAIALFEPMIENQSGSCPCCGDRWSPEYADEINLDKYKEKGYSVGVYSHYPDAKQRWFNLYGEFPRIEEPTWQTRYGSKEFLGKIYFETIEQYCQFMANAYGWTNPDIRIHFMDGTKKEIFKCDAAS
;
A
#
# COMPACT_ATOMS: atom_id res chain seq x y z
N MET A 1 25.45 64.27 -15.40
CA MET A 1 24.54 63.24 -15.94
C MET A 1 25.35 62.01 -16.25
N CYS A 2 24.98 60.86 -15.67
CA CYS A 2 24.95 59.52 -16.25
C CYS A 2 25.06 58.47 -15.13
N CYS A 3 23.89 57.99 -14.73
CA CYS A 3 23.67 56.88 -13.81
C CYS A 3 24.21 55.58 -14.43
N GLN A 4 24.91 54.78 -13.64
CA GLN A 4 25.25 53.40 -13.97
C GLN A 4 24.04 52.50 -13.66
N ASN A 5 23.48 51.86 -14.69
CA ASN A 5 22.47 50.82 -14.54
C ASN A 5 23.15 49.50 -14.16
N SER A 6 22.94 49.04 -12.93
CA SER A 6 23.28 47.68 -12.51
C SER A 6 22.19 46.71 -12.96
N ASN A 7 22.51 45.83 -13.90
CA ASN A 7 21.66 44.68 -14.24
C ASN A 7 21.92 43.56 -13.22
N TYR A 8 21.11 43.51 -12.16
CA TYR A 8 20.99 42.31 -11.33
C TYR A 8 19.94 41.36 -11.95
N PRO A 9 20.27 40.08 -12.18
CA PRO A 9 19.27 39.11 -12.63
C PRO A 9 18.26 38.83 -11.49
N LYS A 10 16.99 38.85 -11.85
CA LYS A 10 15.84 38.58 -10.98
C LYS A 10 15.92 37.15 -10.43
N ASN A 11 15.70 37.02 -9.12
CA ASN A 11 15.56 35.76 -8.38
C ASN A 11 14.67 34.74 -9.11
N ALA A 12 15.27 33.67 -9.63
CA ALA A 12 14.53 32.47 -9.97
C ALA A 12 14.15 31.75 -8.67
N LYS A 13 12.85 31.53 -8.44
CA LYS A 13 12.38 30.67 -7.35
C LYS A 13 12.85 29.25 -7.65
N MET A 14 13.82 28.74 -6.89
CA MET A 14 14.15 27.33 -6.89
C MET A 14 13.00 26.58 -6.21
N GLU A 15 12.19 25.87 -7.00
CA GLU A 15 11.29 24.86 -6.45
C GLU A 15 12.15 23.74 -5.85
N ARG A 16 12.01 23.51 -4.54
CA ARG A 16 12.64 22.37 -3.88
C ARG A 16 11.73 21.16 -4.05
N THR A 17 12.15 20.19 -4.84
CA THR A 17 11.55 18.86 -4.86
C THR A 17 11.80 18.17 -3.53
N ILE A 18 10.73 17.84 -2.81
CA ILE A 18 10.81 17.06 -1.57
C ILE A 18 10.71 15.60 -1.98
N GLN A 19 11.68 14.78 -1.58
CA GLN A 19 11.57 13.33 -1.72
C GLN A 19 10.62 12.80 -0.65
N THR A 20 9.58 12.09 -1.09
CA THR A 20 8.60 11.43 -0.22
C THR A 20 8.70 9.92 -0.34
N LYS A 21 8.09 9.24 0.62
CA LYS A 21 8.02 7.79 0.79
C LYS A 21 6.63 7.41 1.28
N PHE A 22 6.28 6.14 1.18
CA PHE A 22 5.01 5.61 1.69
C PHE A 22 5.24 4.70 2.89
N TYR A 23 4.38 4.85 3.90
CA TYR A 23 4.41 4.07 5.13
C TYR A 23 3.07 3.37 5.34
N GLU A 24 3.12 2.08 5.63
CA GLU A 24 1.95 1.24 5.89
C GLU A 24 1.67 1.14 7.39
N PHE A 25 0.40 1.38 7.73
CA PHE A 25 -0.18 1.16 9.04
C PHE A 25 -1.23 0.07 8.89
N ASN A 26 -1.05 -1.04 9.60
CA ASN A 26 -1.95 -2.18 9.55
C ASN A 26 -2.77 -2.27 10.85
N GLN A 27 -4.09 -2.40 10.70
CA GLN A 27 -4.99 -2.56 11.81
C GLN A 27 -5.00 -4.01 12.29
N ASN A 28 -4.87 -4.22 13.59
CA ASN A 28 -5.09 -5.52 14.19
C ASN A 28 -6.60 -5.81 14.31
N ASN A 29 -7.01 -7.07 14.15
CA ASN A 29 -8.41 -7.52 14.33
C ASN A 29 -8.74 -7.72 15.82
N SER A 30 -8.33 -6.77 16.67
CA SER A 30 -8.53 -6.84 18.12
C SER A 30 -10.01 -6.86 18.46
N GLY A 31 -10.46 -7.87 19.20
CA GLY A 31 -11.89 -8.04 19.50
C GLY A 31 -12.74 -8.43 18.28
N GLY A 32 -12.15 -8.96 17.21
CA GLY A 32 -12.87 -9.61 16.11
C GLY A 32 -13.61 -8.69 15.15
N HIS A 33 -13.29 -7.40 15.12
CA HIS A 33 -13.79 -6.44 14.14
C HIS A 33 -12.66 -5.51 13.68
N PHE A 34 -12.92 -4.67 12.67
CA PHE A 34 -12.07 -3.56 12.28
C PHE A 34 -12.84 -2.24 12.41
N ASP A 35 -12.15 -1.19 12.83
CA ASP A 35 -12.60 0.20 12.75
C ASP A 35 -12.49 0.69 11.31
N VAL A 36 -13.57 1.29 10.82
CA VAL A 36 -13.67 1.83 9.47
C VAL A 36 -14.46 3.14 9.52
N ASP A 37 -13.84 4.22 9.07
CA ASP A 37 -14.43 5.56 8.96
C ASP A 37 -13.78 6.35 7.80
N GLU A 38 -13.89 7.69 7.79
CA GLU A 38 -13.28 8.55 6.77
C GLU A 38 -11.73 8.64 6.82
N ASN A 39 -11.12 8.17 7.90
CA ASN A 39 -9.69 8.24 8.15
C ASN A 39 -9.03 6.86 8.03
N VAL A 40 -9.63 5.84 8.65
CA VAL A 40 -9.05 4.50 8.77
C VAL A 40 -9.89 3.41 8.11
N CYS A 41 -9.21 2.32 7.78
CA CYS A 41 -9.76 1.03 7.36
C CYS A 41 -8.74 -0.05 7.77
N HIS A 42 -8.79 -1.26 7.20
CA HIS A 42 -7.84 -2.33 7.55
C HIS A 42 -6.38 -1.89 7.36
N ARG A 43 -6.03 -1.26 6.24
CA ARG A 43 -4.68 -0.74 5.99
C ARG A 43 -4.71 0.72 5.55
N VAL A 44 -3.90 1.54 6.19
CA VAL A 44 -3.74 2.95 5.87
C VAL A 44 -2.31 3.18 5.37
N ILE A 45 -2.19 3.76 4.19
CA ILE A 45 -0.91 4.13 3.60
C ILE A 45 -0.77 5.64 3.68
N ILE A 46 0.35 6.14 4.20
CA ILE A 46 0.63 7.58 4.30
C ILE A 46 1.86 7.93 3.48
N GLU A 47 1.73 8.92 2.60
CA GLU A 47 2.86 9.58 1.98
C GLU A 47 3.50 10.57 2.97
N ALA A 48 4.80 10.43 3.22
CA ALA A 48 5.53 11.27 4.15
C ALA A 48 7.02 11.41 3.78
N ARG A 49 7.70 12.37 4.40
CA ARG A 49 9.15 12.59 4.23
C ARG A 49 9.99 11.51 4.90
N ASP A 50 9.51 11.02 6.03
CA ASP A 50 10.13 9.99 6.85
C ASP A 50 9.08 9.33 7.76
N LYS A 51 9.48 8.26 8.46
CA LYS A 51 8.59 7.51 9.36
C LYS A 51 8.03 8.37 10.49
N LYS A 52 8.81 9.28 11.05
CA LYS A 52 8.35 10.16 12.14
C LYS A 52 7.25 11.10 11.65
N HIS A 53 7.41 11.64 10.44
CA HIS A 53 6.39 12.44 9.80
C HIS A 53 5.13 11.64 9.50
N ALA A 54 5.26 10.39 9.03
CA ALA A 54 4.09 9.52 8.82
C ALA A 54 3.32 9.25 10.11
N ILE A 55 4.01 8.92 11.19
CA ILE A 55 3.39 8.70 12.51
C ILE A 55 2.67 9.96 12.99
N ALA A 56 3.31 11.13 12.89
CA ALA A 56 2.70 12.40 13.29
C ALA A 56 1.44 12.75 12.48
N LEU A 57 1.34 12.30 11.22
CA LEU A 57 0.13 12.43 10.41
C LEU A 57 -0.94 11.40 10.78
N PHE A 58 -0.53 10.18 11.17
CA PHE A 58 -1.44 9.08 11.48
C PHE A 58 -2.06 9.16 12.87
N GLU A 59 -1.31 9.56 13.90
CA GLU A 59 -1.78 9.56 15.29
C GLU A 59 -3.11 10.28 15.49
N PRO A 60 -3.33 11.51 14.95
CA PRO A 60 -4.62 12.19 15.07
C PRO A 60 -5.78 11.43 14.41
N MET A 61 -5.52 10.60 13.40
CA MET A 61 -6.54 9.81 12.71
C MET A 61 -7.10 8.68 13.59
N ILE A 62 -6.32 8.22 14.58
CA ILE A 62 -6.66 7.06 15.41
C ILE A 62 -7.14 7.41 16.83
N GLU A 63 -7.18 8.69 17.22
CA GLU A 63 -7.51 9.13 18.59
C GLU A 63 -8.86 8.64 19.10
N ASN A 64 -9.84 8.48 18.21
CA ASN A 64 -11.22 8.07 18.55
C ASN A 64 -11.53 6.61 18.18
N GLN A 65 -10.51 5.82 17.80
CA GLN A 65 -10.69 4.44 17.38
C GLN A 65 -10.75 3.50 18.58
N SER A 66 -11.24 2.28 18.34
CA SER A 66 -11.27 1.28 19.39
C SER A 66 -9.85 0.91 19.83
N GLY A 67 -9.68 0.71 21.14
CA GLY A 67 -8.38 0.45 21.77
C GLY A 67 -7.95 -1.03 21.70
N SER A 68 -7.31 -1.49 22.76
CA SER A 68 -6.70 -2.82 22.83
C SER A 68 -7.65 -3.92 23.30
N CYS A 69 -7.46 -5.17 22.82
CA CYS A 69 -8.00 -6.36 23.49
C CYS A 69 -6.90 -6.99 24.35
N PRO A 70 -7.16 -7.36 25.62
CA PRO A 70 -6.22 -8.16 26.41
C PRO A 70 -5.75 -9.45 25.73
N CYS A 71 -6.60 -9.99 24.85
CA CYS A 71 -6.42 -11.24 24.12
C CYS A 71 -5.64 -11.10 22.80
N CYS A 72 -5.76 -9.96 22.12
CA CYS A 72 -5.25 -9.76 20.75
C CYS A 72 -4.18 -8.67 20.68
N GLY A 73 -4.02 -7.88 21.73
CA GLY A 73 -3.12 -6.71 21.75
C GLY A 73 -3.79 -5.43 21.26
N ASP A 74 -2.96 -4.44 20.97
CA ASP A 74 -3.38 -3.12 20.53
C ASP A 74 -3.97 -3.16 19.11
N ARG A 75 -4.91 -2.26 18.86
CA ARG A 75 -5.54 -2.06 17.54
C ARG A 75 -4.55 -1.54 16.51
N TRP A 76 -3.77 -0.55 16.94
CA TRP A 76 -2.78 0.15 16.14
C TRP A 76 -1.49 0.21 16.95
N SER A 77 -0.38 0.05 16.25
CA SER A 77 0.96 0.24 16.82
C SER A 77 1.80 1.07 15.84
N PRO A 78 1.55 2.41 15.77
CA PRO A 78 2.15 3.31 14.78
C PRO A 78 3.68 3.27 14.73
N GLU A 79 4.32 2.99 15.85
CA GLU A 79 5.77 2.83 15.97
C GLU A 79 6.33 1.71 15.09
N TYR A 80 5.52 0.74 14.68
CA TYR A 80 5.88 -0.35 13.77
C TYR A 80 5.50 -0.10 12.31
N ALA A 81 5.16 1.14 11.93
CA ALA A 81 4.87 1.47 10.53
C ALA A 81 6.02 1.02 9.60
N ASP A 82 5.65 0.35 8.51
CA ASP A 82 6.59 -0.23 7.55
C ASP A 82 6.79 0.72 6.36
N GLU A 83 8.05 0.98 6.00
CA GLU A 83 8.35 1.72 4.76
C GLU A 83 8.15 0.81 3.54
N ILE A 84 7.32 1.25 2.60
CA ILE A 84 7.09 0.51 1.36
C ILE A 84 8.21 0.83 0.38
N ASN A 85 9.06 -0.16 0.13
CA ASN A 85 10.16 -0.07 -0.82
C ASN A 85 9.85 -0.85 -2.10
N LEU A 86 9.38 -0.15 -3.14
CA LEU A 86 9.02 -0.76 -4.43
C LEU A 86 10.22 -1.38 -5.16
N ASP A 87 11.42 -0.83 -5.00
CA ASP A 87 12.61 -1.35 -5.69
C ASP A 87 12.99 -2.75 -5.20
N LYS A 88 12.77 -3.05 -3.92
CA LYS A 88 12.89 -4.41 -3.38
C LYS A 88 11.98 -5.40 -4.11
N TYR A 89 10.76 -4.99 -4.45
CA TYR A 89 9.81 -5.84 -5.19
C TYR A 89 10.18 -5.95 -6.66
N LYS A 90 10.70 -4.89 -7.29
CA LYS A 90 11.21 -4.96 -8.67
C LYS A 90 12.38 -5.93 -8.81
N GLU A 91 13.30 -5.92 -7.86
CA GLU A 91 14.46 -6.82 -7.87
C GLU A 91 14.08 -8.26 -7.54
N LYS A 92 13.32 -8.46 -6.45
CA LYS A 92 13.08 -9.81 -5.92
C LYS A 92 11.83 -10.46 -6.48
N GLY A 93 10.84 -9.67 -6.88
CA GLY A 93 9.48 -10.13 -7.18
C GLY A 93 8.74 -10.62 -5.93
N TYR A 94 7.43 -10.80 -6.10
CA TYR A 94 6.55 -11.42 -5.12
C TYR A 94 5.82 -12.59 -5.75
N SER A 95 5.95 -13.77 -5.15
CA SER A 95 5.28 -14.98 -5.64
C SER A 95 3.80 -14.95 -5.27
N VAL A 96 2.93 -15.07 -6.27
CA VAL A 96 1.47 -15.09 -6.08
C VAL A 96 0.87 -16.31 -6.77
N GLY A 97 0.01 -17.02 -6.04
CA GLY A 97 -0.51 -18.33 -6.45
C GLY A 97 -2.01 -18.47 -6.19
N VAL A 98 -2.65 -19.28 -7.02
CA VAL A 98 -4.03 -19.75 -6.80
C VAL A 98 -4.05 -21.27 -6.81
N TYR A 99 -4.56 -21.87 -5.73
CA TYR A 99 -4.61 -23.32 -5.56
C TYR A 99 -5.49 -24.02 -6.60
N SER A 100 -5.11 -25.25 -6.95
CA SER A 100 -5.80 -26.05 -7.97
C SER A 100 -7.18 -26.55 -7.56
N HIS A 101 -7.58 -26.41 -6.28
CA HIS A 101 -8.93 -26.76 -5.86
C HIS A 101 -9.98 -25.77 -6.36
N TYR A 102 -9.56 -24.57 -6.78
CA TYR A 102 -10.41 -23.65 -7.52
C TYR A 102 -10.53 -24.10 -8.99
N PRO A 103 -11.73 -24.48 -9.49
CA PRO A 103 -11.88 -24.91 -10.88
C PRO A 103 -11.48 -23.82 -11.88
N ASP A 104 -11.66 -22.56 -11.50
CA ASP A 104 -11.35 -21.34 -12.23
C ASP A 104 -9.96 -20.76 -11.90
N ALA A 105 -9.06 -21.54 -11.28
CA ALA A 105 -7.80 -21.04 -10.70
C ALA A 105 -6.98 -20.13 -11.63
N LYS A 106 -6.88 -20.46 -12.92
CA LYS A 106 -6.16 -19.63 -13.90
C LYS A 106 -6.86 -18.28 -14.09
N GLN A 107 -8.17 -18.29 -14.31
CA GLN A 107 -8.95 -17.07 -14.50
C GLN A 107 -8.89 -16.19 -13.25
N ARG A 108 -9.06 -16.81 -12.07
CA ARG A 108 -8.90 -16.13 -10.78
C ARG A 108 -7.52 -15.48 -10.63
N TRP A 109 -6.46 -16.17 -11.04
CA TRP A 109 -5.11 -15.60 -11.01
C TRP A 109 -5.02 -14.35 -11.91
N PHE A 110 -5.53 -14.41 -13.15
CA PHE A 110 -5.51 -13.26 -14.06
C PHE A 110 -6.43 -12.11 -13.61
N ASN A 111 -7.59 -12.40 -13.03
CA ASN A 111 -8.48 -11.38 -12.47
C ASN A 111 -7.81 -10.63 -11.31
N LEU A 112 -7.09 -11.35 -10.45
CA LEU A 112 -6.45 -10.76 -9.28
C LEU A 112 -5.10 -10.13 -9.59
N TYR A 113 -4.33 -10.71 -10.52
CA TYR A 113 -2.91 -10.40 -10.68
C TYR A 113 -2.46 -10.13 -12.13
N GLY A 114 -3.35 -10.28 -13.11
CA GLY A 114 -3.03 -10.19 -14.54
C GLY A 114 -2.57 -8.80 -14.99
N GLU A 115 -2.98 -7.75 -14.29
CA GLU A 115 -2.61 -6.36 -14.59
C GLU A 115 -1.27 -5.94 -13.99
N PHE A 116 -0.69 -6.73 -13.07
CA PHE A 116 0.63 -6.42 -12.51
C PHE A 116 1.75 -6.82 -13.47
N PRO A 117 2.84 -6.04 -13.52
CA PRO A 117 4.01 -6.45 -14.26
C PRO A 117 4.65 -7.69 -13.61
N ARG A 118 5.29 -8.53 -14.44
CA ARG A 118 5.74 -9.87 -14.07
C ARG A 118 7.23 -10.06 -14.29
N ILE A 119 7.85 -10.77 -13.35
CA ILE A 119 9.19 -11.35 -13.50
C ILE A 119 9.07 -12.76 -14.07
N GLU A 120 8.08 -13.53 -13.63
CA GLU A 120 7.83 -14.90 -14.05
C GLU A 120 6.35 -15.07 -14.39
N GLU A 121 6.07 -15.55 -15.61
CA GLU A 121 4.71 -15.89 -16.04
C GLU A 121 4.14 -17.06 -15.22
N PRO A 122 2.83 -17.07 -14.93
CA PRO A 122 2.25 -18.07 -14.06
C PRO A 122 2.19 -19.44 -14.73
N THR A 123 2.62 -20.46 -14.00
CA THR A 123 2.60 -21.86 -14.44
C THR A 123 2.08 -22.76 -13.32
N TRP A 124 1.61 -23.95 -13.67
CA TRP A 124 1.23 -24.94 -12.66
C TRP A 124 2.48 -25.50 -11.98
N GLN A 125 2.57 -25.33 -10.66
CA GLN A 125 3.64 -25.85 -9.83
C GLN A 125 3.07 -26.68 -8.68
N THR A 126 3.79 -27.72 -8.26
CA THR A 126 3.43 -28.53 -7.08
C THR A 126 4.47 -28.31 -5.99
N ARG A 127 4.04 -27.85 -4.80
CA ARG A 127 4.90 -27.64 -3.63
C ARG A 127 4.23 -28.26 -2.41
N TYR A 128 4.97 -29.07 -1.66
CA TYR A 128 4.50 -29.72 -0.43
C TYR A 128 3.14 -30.42 -0.57
N GLY A 129 2.90 -31.10 -1.70
CA GLY A 129 1.65 -31.81 -1.98
C GLY A 129 0.49 -30.94 -2.46
N SER A 130 0.65 -29.61 -2.50
CA SER A 130 -0.34 -28.68 -3.03
C SER A 130 0.03 -28.22 -4.44
N LYS A 131 -0.94 -28.19 -5.35
CA LYS A 131 -0.76 -27.70 -6.72
C LYS A 131 -1.35 -26.30 -6.84
N GLU A 132 -0.59 -25.37 -7.41
CA GLU A 132 -0.94 -23.95 -7.54
C GLU A 132 -0.60 -23.44 -8.93
N PHE A 133 -1.42 -22.53 -9.45
CA PHE A 133 -1.08 -21.71 -10.61
C PHE A 133 -0.32 -20.49 -10.09
N LEU A 134 1.01 -20.53 -10.21
CA LEU A 134 1.94 -19.65 -9.50
C LEU A 134 2.77 -18.84 -10.49
N GLY A 135 2.80 -17.52 -10.30
CA GLY A 135 3.66 -16.58 -11.02
C GLY A 135 4.37 -15.63 -10.06
N LYS A 136 5.18 -14.72 -10.61
CA LYS A 136 5.95 -13.76 -9.82
C LYS A 136 5.77 -12.35 -10.36
N ILE A 137 5.17 -11.49 -9.56
CA ILE A 137 4.83 -10.09 -9.91
C ILE A 137 5.78 -9.09 -9.24
N TYR A 138 5.74 -7.85 -9.69
CA TYR A 138 6.33 -6.70 -8.97
C TYR A 138 5.45 -5.47 -9.10
N PHE A 139 5.86 -4.36 -8.48
CA PHE A 139 5.08 -3.12 -8.45
C PHE A 139 5.94 -1.94 -8.91
N GLU A 140 5.40 -1.15 -9.83
CA GLU A 140 5.98 0.10 -10.31
C GLU A 140 5.47 1.31 -9.54
N THR A 141 4.22 1.23 -9.07
CA THR A 141 3.52 2.31 -8.37
C THR A 141 3.03 1.87 -7.00
N ILE A 142 2.77 2.84 -6.13
CA ILE A 142 2.20 2.57 -4.80
C ILE A 142 0.79 1.98 -4.93
N GLU A 143 0.03 2.38 -5.95
CA GLU A 143 -1.31 1.85 -6.14
C GLU A 143 -1.33 0.40 -6.60
N GLN A 144 -0.35 -0.04 -7.39
CA GLN A 144 -0.20 -1.46 -7.69
C GLN A 144 0.10 -2.27 -6.43
N TYR A 145 1.00 -1.79 -5.57
CA TYR A 145 1.26 -2.42 -4.28
C TYR A 145 -0.03 -2.50 -3.43
N CYS A 146 -0.76 -1.40 -3.33
CA CYS A 146 -2.01 -1.36 -2.57
C CYS A 146 -3.09 -2.26 -3.17
N GLN A 147 -3.22 -2.31 -4.50
CA GLN A 147 -4.18 -3.21 -5.16
C GLN A 147 -3.84 -4.68 -4.89
N PHE A 148 -2.55 -5.04 -4.92
CA PHE A 148 -2.12 -6.38 -4.52
C PHE A 148 -2.49 -6.69 -3.07
N MET A 149 -2.19 -5.77 -2.15
CA MET A 149 -2.50 -5.95 -0.73
C MET A 149 -4.01 -6.05 -0.48
N ALA A 150 -4.85 -5.30 -1.21
CA ALA A 150 -6.30 -5.43 -1.16
C ALA A 150 -6.76 -6.80 -1.68
N ASN A 151 -6.23 -7.24 -2.83
CA ASN A 151 -6.59 -8.52 -3.44
C ASN A 151 -6.22 -9.73 -2.57
N ALA A 152 -5.06 -9.67 -1.90
CA ALA A 152 -4.55 -10.77 -1.08
C ALA A 152 -5.03 -10.72 0.38
N TYR A 153 -5.24 -9.52 0.93
CA TYR A 153 -5.41 -9.30 2.37
C TYR A 153 -6.47 -8.23 2.71
N GLY A 154 -7.43 -7.95 1.82
CA GLY A 154 -8.52 -6.99 2.06
C GLY A 154 -9.64 -7.54 2.94
N TRP A 155 -10.00 -6.79 4.00
CA TRP A 155 -11.01 -7.18 5.01
C TRP A 155 -12.08 -6.12 5.29
N THR A 156 -11.93 -4.91 4.75
CA THR A 156 -12.82 -3.77 5.02
C THR A 156 -13.30 -3.15 3.70
N ASN A 157 -14.21 -2.18 3.77
CA ASN A 157 -14.65 -1.43 2.60
C ASN A 157 -14.52 0.09 2.88
N PRO A 158 -13.51 0.79 2.33
CA PRO A 158 -12.48 0.29 1.41
C PRO A 158 -11.50 -0.69 2.08
N ASP A 159 -10.77 -1.46 1.28
CA ASP A 159 -9.77 -2.41 1.79
C ASP A 159 -8.49 -1.70 2.23
N ILE A 160 -8.09 -0.67 1.47
CA ILE A 160 -6.92 0.18 1.75
C ILE A 160 -7.26 1.63 1.42
N ARG A 161 -6.74 2.55 2.24
CA ARG A 161 -6.79 4.00 1.97
C ARG A 161 -5.38 4.59 1.94
N ILE A 162 -5.08 5.33 0.88
CA ILE A 162 -3.84 6.09 0.71
C ILE A 162 -4.14 7.56 1.00
N HIS A 163 -3.35 8.17 1.90
CA HIS A 163 -3.35 9.60 2.16
C HIS A 163 -2.07 10.21 1.59
N PHE A 164 -2.23 11.11 0.61
CA PHE A 164 -1.11 11.79 -0.04
C PHE A 164 -0.73 13.07 0.71
N MET A 165 0.50 13.51 0.53
CA MET A 165 1.04 14.68 1.23
C MET A 165 0.40 16.00 0.76
N ASP A 166 -0.24 16.00 -0.42
CA ASP A 166 -1.01 17.14 -0.94
C ASP A 166 -2.43 17.24 -0.33
N GLY A 167 -2.80 16.31 0.56
CA GLY A 167 -4.10 16.24 1.21
C GLY A 167 -5.16 15.45 0.45
N THR A 168 -4.84 14.93 -0.75
CA THR A 168 -5.74 14.03 -1.47
C THR A 168 -5.73 12.63 -0.86
N LYS A 169 -6.82 11.89 -1.11
CA LYS A 169 -6.99 10.51 -0.65
C LYS A 169 -7.36 9.62 -1.82
N LYS A 170 -6.92 8.36 -1.77
CA LYS A 170 -7.35 7.32 -2.72
C LYS A 170 -7.76 6.08 -1.97
N GLU A 171 -8.90 5.53 -2.36
CA GLU A 171 -9.45 4.30 -1.80
C GLU A 171 -9.24 3.16 -2.80
N ILE A 172 -8.83 2.02 -2.29
CA ILE A 172 -8.55 0.82 -3.07
C ILE A 172 -9.46 -0.30 -2.57
N PHE A 173 -10.07 -0.99 -3.52
CA PHE A 173 -11.02 -2.06 -3.31
C PHE A 173 -10.47 -3.32 -3.97
N LYS A 174 -10.60 -4.46 -3.29
CA LYS A 174 -10.21 -5.75 -3.83
C LYS A 174 -10.99 -6.05 -5.11
N CYS A 175 -10.31 -6.65 -6.08
CA CYS A 175 -10.95 -7.13 -7.29
C CYS A 175 -11.80 -8.37 -6.99
N ASP A 176 -12.85 -8.57 -7.78
CA ASP A 176 -13.63 -9.79 -7.72
C ASP A 176 -12.81 -10.99 -8.21
N ALA A 177 -12.54 -11.90 -7.28
CA ALA A 177 -11.76 -13.11 -7.55
C ALA A 177 -12.55 -14.15 -8.37
N ALA A 178 -13.87 -14.03 -8.43
CA ALA A 178 -14.77 -14.88 -9.20
C ALA A 178 -15.45 -14.05 -10.29
N SER A 179 -15.66 -14.65 -11.45
CA SER A 179 -16.68 -14.23 -12.41
C SER A 179 -18.02 -14.87 -12.06
#